data_AF-A0A537PKN1-F1
#
_entry.id   AF-A0A537PKN1-F1
#
_cell.length_a   1.000
_cell.length_b   1.000
_cell.length_c   1.000
_cell.angle_alpha   90.00
_cell.angle_beta   90.00
_cell.angle_gamma   90.00
#
_symmetry.space_group_name_H-M   'P 1'
#
loop_
_entity.id
_entity.type
_entity.pdbx_description
1 polymer ?
#
loop_
_entity_poly.entity_id
_entity_poly.type
_entity_poly.pdbx_seq_one_letter_code
_entity_poly.pdbx_strand_id
1 'polypeptide(L)'
;MRERVVANLSVLPLHGQGSASVTWWGTLAFMLIEGTGFALIFAIYFYLADIAPEWPLGAPSPDLGPGSATTAILIASLLPNYLILRWAAQEQLTKVRIGLVVMLLFGIAPLVVRIFEFPALHVSWDTNAYGSI
;
A
#
# COMPACT_ATOMS: atom_id res chain seq x y z
N MET A 1 -53.23 -21.58 -9.25
CA MET A 1 -52.01 -21.99 -8.52
C MET A 1 -51.95 -21.17 -7.24
N ARG A 2 -51.81 -21.80 -6.06
CA ARG A 2 -51.70 -21.10 -4.77
C ARG A 2 -50.23 -20.93 -4.43
N GLU A 3 -49.78 -19.69 -4.25
CA GLU A 3 -48.42 -19.41 -3.79
C GLU A 3 -48.30 -19.77 -2.30
N ARG A 4 -47.28 -20.56 -1.97
CA ARG A 4 -46.95 -20.96 -0.59
C ARG A 4 -45.60 -20.34 -0.24
N VAL A 5 -45.58 -19.44 0.73
CA VAL A 5 -44.33 -18.87 1.26
C VAL A 5 -43.58 -19.99 1.99
N VAL A 6 -42.35 -20.27 1.56
CA VAL A 6 -41.53 -21.40 2.06
C VAL A 6 -40.46 -20.93 3.04
N ALA A 7 -39.98 -19.68 2.94
CA ALA A 7 -38.99 -19.11 3.85
C ALA A 7 -39.05 -17.58 3.87
N ASN A 8 -38.65 -16.98 4.99
CA ASN A 8 -38.44 -15.54 5.14
C ASN A 8 -36.94 -15.22 5.03
N LEU A 9 -36.57 -14.40 4.05
CA LEU A 9 -35.18 -14.02 3.76
C LEU A 9 -34.80 -12.63 4.31
N SER A 10 -35.69 -11.95 5.03
CA SER A 10 -35.45 -10.60 5.57
C SER A 10 -34.32 -10.52 6.61
N VAL A 11 -33.88 -11.66 7.12
CA VAL A 11 -32.79 -11.80 8.10
C VAL A 11 -31.42 -11.97 7.46
N LEU A 12 -31.35 -12.14 6.13
CA LEU A 12 -30.07 -12.25 5.44
C LEU A 12 -29.37 -10.88 5.38
N PRO A 13 -28.04 -10.84 5.57
CA PRO A 13 -27.28 -9.61 5.42
C PRO A 13 -27.38 -9.10 3.98
N LEU A 14 -27.50 -7.78 3.84
CA LEU A 14 -27.63 -7.10 2.53
C LEU A 14 -26.41 -7.32 1.61
N HIS A 15 -25.26 -7.67 2.17
CA HIS A 15 -24.00 -7.87 1.45
C HIS A 15 -23.11 -8.87 2.19
N GLY A 16 -22.40 -9.70 1.42
CA GLY A 16 -21.37 -10.60 1.95
C GLY A 16 -20.12 -9.83 2.38
N GLN A 17 -19.52 -10.20 3.50
CA GLN A 17 -18.26 -9.65 3.99
C GLN A 17 -17.11 -10.63 3.76
N GLY A 18 -15.86 -10.14 3.73
CA GLY A 18 -14.68 -10.97 3.54
C GLY A 18 -14.71 -11.73 2.21
N SER A 19 -14.40 -13.04 2.24
CA SER A 19 -14.35 -13.88 1.05
C SER A 19 -15.69 -14.10 0.34
N ALA A 20 -16.82 -13.78 0.99
CA ALA A 20 -18.14 -13.76 0.36
C ALA A 20 -18.37 -12.52 -0.52
N SER A 21 -17.49 -11.51 -0.45
CA SER A 21 -17.52 -10.32 -1.28
C SER A 21 -16.63 -10.47 -2.52
N VAL A 22 -17.18 -10.22 -3.70
CA VAL A 22 -16.39 -10.17 -4.95
C VAL A 22 -15.35 -9.05 -4.90
N THR A 23 -15.66 -7.92 -4.26
CA THR A 23 -14.72 -6.79 -4.10
C THR A 23 -13.49 -7.17 -3.29
N TRP A 24 -13.63 -8.08 -2.32
CA TRP A 24 -12.50 -8.57 -1.52
C TRP A 24 -11.49 -9.32 -2.40
N TRP A 25 -11.98 -10.23 -3.26
CA TRP A 25 -11.14 -10.94 -4.22
C TRP A 25 -10.54 -10.02 -5.28
N GLY A 26 -11.32 -9.07 -5.79
CA GLY A 26 -10.82 -8.06 -6.73
C GLY A 26 -9.68 -7.23 -6.15
N THR A 27 -9.79 -6.83 -4.88
CA THR A 27 -8.74 -6.09 -4.17
C THR A 27 -7.48 -6.93 -3.98
N LEU A 28 -7.62 -8.22 -3.64
CA LEU A 28 -6.48 -9.13 -3.52
C LEU A 28 -5.78 -9.37 -4.87
N ALA A 29 -6.55 -9.57 -5.94
CA ALA A 29 -6.00 -9.73 -7.28
C ALA A 29 -5.26 -8.45 -7.73
N PHE A 30 -5.82 -7.27 -7.42
CA PHE A 30 -5.14 -6.00 -7.65
C PHE A 30 -3.81 -5.91 -6.90
N MET A 31 -3.80 -6.24 -5.60
CA MET A 31 -2.56 -6.28 -4.81
C MET A 31 -1.52 -7.25 -5.37
N LEU A 32 -1.95 -8.40 -5.92
CA LEU A 32 -1.06 -9.37 -6.55
C LEU A 32 -0.43 -8.82 -7.83
N ILE A 33 -1.20 -8.12 -8.67
CA ILE A 33 -0.71 -7.50 -9.91
C ILE A 33 0.31 -6.41 -9.57
N GLU A 34 -0.02 -5.51 -8.64
CA GLU A 34 0.90 -4.45 -8.19
C GLU A 34 2.19 -5.04 -7.58
N GLY A 35 2.04 -6.06 -6.73
CA GLY A 35 3.17 -6.80 -6.15
C GLY A 35 4.08 -7.45 -7.19
N THR A 36 3.53 -7.88 -8.33
CA THR A 36 4.31 -8.41 -9.45
C THR A 36 5.16 -7.32 -10.09
N GLY A 37 4.63 -6.09 -10.22
CA GLY A 37 5.41 -4.92 -10.65
C GLY A 37 6.63 -4.66 -9.77
N PHE A 38 6.45 -4.66 -8.45
CA PHE A 38 7.56 -4.53 -7.50
C PHE A 38 8.56 -5.69 -7.59
N ALA A 39 8.09 -6.93 -7.76
CA ALA A 39 8.97 -8.08 -7.94
C ALA A 39 9.84 -7.95 -9.20
N LEU A 40 9.30 -7.42 -10.30
CA LEU A 40 10.04 -7.12 -11.51
C LEU A 40 11.08 -6.02 -11.30
N ILE A 41 10.73 -4.94 -10.58
CA ILE A 41 11.68 -3.87 -10.21
C ILE A 41 12.85 -4.45 -9.41
N PHE A 42 12.58 -5.32 -8.43
CA PHE A 42 13.66 -6.01 -7.69
C PHE A 42 14.51 -6.90 -8.60
N ALA A 43 13.90 -7.66 -9.51
CA ALA A 43 14.63 -8.49 -10.45
C ALA A 43 15.56 -7.64 -11.35
N ILE A 44 15.08 -6.48 -11.83
CA ILE A 44 15.87 -5.54 -12.62
C ILE A 44 17.01 -4.96 -11.78
N TYR A 45 16.74 -4.51 -10.55
CA TYR A 45 17.75 -3.99 -9.63
C TYR A 45 18.89 -5.00 -9.41
N PHE A 46 18.55 -6.25 -9.06
CA PHE A 46 19.56 -7.28 -8.82
C PHE A 46 20.30 -7.69 -10.09
N TYR A 47 19.61 -7.75 -11.23
CA TYR A 47 20.25 -8.01 -12.52
C TYR A 47 21.28 -6.93 -12.86
N LEU A 48 20.94 -5.65 -12.71
CA LEU A 48 21.85 -4.53 -12.95
C LEU A 48 23.03 -4.52 -11.97
N ALA A 49 22.76 -4.81 -10.69
CA ALA A 49 23.79 -4.88 -9.66
C ALA A 49 24.79 -6.02 -9.89
N ASP A 50 24.34 -7.16 -10.43
CA ASP A 50 25.19 -8.32 -10.70
C ASP A 50 26.15 -8.09 -11.89
N ILE A 51 25.68 -7.42 -12.95
CA ILE A 51 26.50 -7.16 -14.14
C ILE A 51 27.40 -5.92 -14.00
N ALA A 52 27.13 -5.05 -13.03
CA ALA A 52 27.88 -3.82 -12.82
C ALA A 52 29.24 -4.10 -12.15
N PRO A 53 30.33 -3.42 -12.55
CA PRO A 53 31.62 -3.56 -11.87
C PRO A 53 31.61 -3.12 -10.39
N GLU A 54 30.73 -2.19 -10.05
CA GLU A 54 30.51 -1.67 -8.70
C GLU A 54 29.04 -1.23 -8.56
N TRP A 55 28.52 -1.27 -7.33
CA TRP A 55 27.15 -0.87 -7.02
C TRP A 55 27.08 -0.24 -5.62
N PRO A 56 26.62 1.01 -5.46
CA PRO A 56 26.08 1.95 -6.47
C PRO A 56 27.11 2.45 -7.51
N LEU A 57 26.62 2.84 -8.69
CA LEU A 57 27.47 3.35 -9.78
C LEU A 57 27.79 4.85 -9.56
N GLY A 58 29.04 5.16 -9.21
CA GLY A 58 29.56 6.53 -9.19
C GLY A 58 28.84 7.51 -8.26
N ALA A 59 28.04 7.01 -7.31
CA ALA A 59 27.29 7.80 -6.34
C ALA A 59 27.66 7.38 -4.91
N PRO A 60 27.75 8.32 -3.95
CA PRO A 60 27.81 7.99 -2.53
C PRO A 60 26.61 7.13 -2.13
N SER A 61 26.77 6.35 -1.06
CA SER A 61 25.63 5.63 -0.48
C SER A 61 24.49 6.60 -0.12
N PRO A 62 23.23 6.23 -0.36
CA PRO A 62 22.08 7.07 -0.02
C PRO A 62 21.94 7.23 1.49
N ASP A 63 21.45 8.39 1.93
CA ASP A 63 21.18 8.60 3.35
C ASP A 63 19.95 7.80 3.78
N LEU A 64 20.09 7.04 4.87
CA LEU A 64 19.03 6.17 5.37
C LEU A 64 17.93 6.93 6.14
N GLY A 65 18.14 8.21 6.46
CA GLY A 65 17.25 9.01 7.30
C GLY A 65 15.83 9.14 6.74
N PRO A 66 15.66 9.75 5.55
CA PRO A 66 14.34 9.91 4.92
C PRO A 66 13.65 8.57 4.66
N GLY A 67 14.38 7.58 4.16
CA GLY A 67 13.84 6.23 3.92
C GLY A 67 13.32 5.58 5.21
N SER A 68 14.11 5.63 6.28
CA SER A 68 13.71 5.10 7.60
C SER A 68 12.50 5.82 8.18
N ALA A 69 12.41 7.15 7.99
CA ALA A 69 11.25 7.94 8.41
C ALA A 69 9.99 7.51 7.64
N THR A 70 10.07 7.32 6.32
CA THR A 70 8.97 6.80 5.51
C THR A 70 8.53 5.42 6.01
N THR A 71 9.46 4.49 6.26
CA THR A 71 9.14 3.16 6.79
C THR A 71 8.44 3.25 8.15
N ALA A 72 8.93 4.09 9.06
CA ALA A 72 8.32 4.28 10.38
C ALA A 72 6.89 4.83 10.28
N ILE A 73 6.64 5.80 9.40
CA ILE A 73 5.31 6.36 9.15
C ILE A 73 4.36 5.28 8.61
N LEU A 74 4.81 4.47 7.65
CA LEU A 74 3.99 3.40 7.07
C LEU A 74 3.65 2.33 8.11
N ILE A 75 4.62 1.93 8.95
CA ILE A 75 4.37 1.00 10.07
C ILE A 75 3.39 1.60 11.07
N ALA A 76 3.55 2.87 11.43
CA ALA A 76 2.63 3.56 12.34
C ALA A 76 1.20 3.63 11.77
N SER A 77 1.06 3.76 10.45
CA SER A 77 -0.25 3.81 9.78
C SER A 77 -1.05 2.51 9.88
N LEU A 78 -0.42 1.38 10.23
CA LEU A 78 -1.11 0.11 10.48
C LEU A 78 -2.10 0.21 11.65
N LEU A 79 -1.81 1.03 12.65
CA LEU A 79 -2.67 1.22 13.82
C LEU A 79 -4.03 1.85 13.46
N PRO A 80 -4.10 3.07 12.87
CA PRO A 80 -5.37 3.64 12.46
C PRO A 80 -6.08 2.77 11.40
N ASN A 81 -5.34 2.12 10.49
CA ASN A 81 -5.93 1.21 9.50
C ASN A 81 -6.71 0.06 10.18
N TYR A 82 -6.09 -0.56 11.18
CA TYR A 82 -6.71 -1.63 11.95
C TYR A 82 -7.95 -1.17 12.75
N LEU A 83 -7.87 0.03 13.36
CA LEU A 83 -9.00 0.60 14.09
C LEU A 83 -10.17 0.91 13.17
N ILE A 84 -9.92 1.44 11.97
CA ILE A 84 -10.96 1.72 10.97
C ILE A 84 -11.65 0.44 10.54
N LEU A 85 -10.91 -0.63 10.29
CA LEU A 85 -11.48 -1.94 9.96
C LEU A 85 -12.43 -2.42 11.07
N ARG A 86 -12.02 -2.28 12.34
CA ARG A 86 -12.87 -2.61 13.49
C ARG A 86 -14.12 -1.72 13.59
N TRP A 87 -13.99 -0.41 13.39
CA TRP A 87 -15.14 0.50 13.44
C TRP A 87 -16.10 0.31 12.27
N ALA A 88 -15.59 -0.05 11.10
CA ALA A 88 -16.40 -0.40 9.94
C ALA A 88 -17.23 -1.67 10.20
N ALA A 89 -16.63 -2.69 10.82
CA ALA A 89 -17.34 -3.89 11.24
C ALA A 89 -18.42 -3.62 12.31
N GLN A 90 -18.26 -2.55 13.10
CA GLN A 90 -19.25 -2.10 14.11
C GLN A 90 -20.24 -1.06 13.56
N GLU A 91 -20.22 -0.77 12.25
CA GLU A 91 -21.07 0.22 11.58
C GLU A 91 -21.00 1.65 12.17
N GLN A 92 -19.87 2.00 12.79
CA GLN A 92 -19.67 3.30 13.43
C GLN A 92 -19.22 4.36 12.42
N LEU A 93 -20.16 4.85 11.61
CA LEU A 93 -19.90 5.78 10.49
C LEU A 93 -19.05 7.00 10.87
N THR A 94 -19.35 7.68 11.98
CA THR A 94 -18.61 8.88 12.39
C THR A 94 -17.14 8.57 12.67
N LYS A 95 -16.85 7.46 13.35
CA LYS A 95 -15.47 7.06 13.65
C LYS A 95 -14.72 6.63 12.40
N VAL A 96 -15.39 5.90 11.50
CA VAL A 96 -14.82 5.53 10.19
C VAL A 96 -14.46 6.78 9.38
N ARG A 97 -15.35 7.78 9.29
CA ARG A 97 -15.06 9.04 8.57
C ARG A 97 -13.86 9.78 9.12
N ILE A 98 -13.78 9.96 10.44
CA ILE A 98 -12.63 10.59 11.08
C ILE A 98 -11.37 9.77 10.85
N GLY A 99 -11.44 8.45 11.01
CA GLY A 99 -10.34 7.54 10.76
C GLY A 99 -9.83 7.63 9.31
N LEU A 100 -10.71 7.73 8.31
CA LEU A 100 -10.32 7.90 6.92
C LEU A 100 -9.56 9.22 6.68
N VAL A 101 -9.96 10.32 7.34
CA VAL A 101 -9.19 11.57 7.29
C VAL A 101 -7.81 11.40 7.93
N VAL A 102 -7.71 10.70 9.07
CA VAL A 102 -6.42 10.38 9.69
C VAL A 102 -5.56 9.52 8.76
N MET A 103 -6.13 8.49 8.12
CA MET A 103 -5.41 7.66 7.15
C MET A 103 -4.96 8.45 5.92
N LEU A 104 -5.75 9.42 5.46
CA LEU A 104 -5.33 10.33 4.39
C LEU A 104 -4.07 11.10 4.77
N LEU A 105 -3.98 11.60 6.01
CA LEU A 105 -2.78 12.28 6.50
C LEU A 105 -1.56 11.33 6.52
N PHE A 106 -1.75 10.07 6.94
CA PHE A 106 -0.71 9.04 6.86
C PHE A 106 -0.33 8.67 5.42
N GLY A 107 -1.21 8.87 4.44
CA GLY A 107 -0.89 8.71 3.02
C GLY A 107 -0.12 9.90 2.43
N ILE A 108 -0.41 11.12 2.88
CA ILE A 108 0.26 12.34 2.42
C ILE A 108 1.66 12.48 3.05
N ALA A 109 1.82 12.13 4.33
CA ALA A 109 3.08 12.33 5.05
C ALA A 109 4.31 11.68 4.36
N PRO A 110 4.26 10.41 3.89
CA PRO A 110 5.35 9.82 3.12
C PRO A 110 5.68 10.56 1.83
N LEU A 111 4.69 11.14 1.15
CA LEU A 111 4.93 11.94 -0.07
C LEU A 111 5.72 13.22 0.23
N VAL A 112 5.47 13.84 1.39
CA VAL A 112 6.25 14.99 1.85
C VAL A 112 7.68 14.57 2.17
N VAL A 113 7.87 13.45 2.87
CA VAL A 113 9.22 12.91 3.15
C VAL A 113 9.95 12.58 1.84
N ARG A 114 9.24 12.07 0.84
CA ARG A 114 9.78 11.73 -0.48
C ARG A 114 10.46 12.91 -1.19
N ILE A 115 9.97 14.14 -0.98
CA ILE A 115 10.60 15.36 -1.53
C ILE A 115 12.03 15.53 -1.00
N PHE A 116 12.26 15.19 0.27
CA PHE A 116 13.60 15.24 0.90
C PHE A 116 14.43 14.00 0.61
N GLU A 117 13.78 12.86 0.33
CA GLU A 117 14.46 11.62 -0.02
C GLU A 117 15.18 11.72 -1.37
N PHE A 118 14.57 12.34 -2.39
CA PHE A 118 15.20 12.44 -3.71
C PHE A 118 16.60 13.10 -3.69
N PRO A 119 16.83 14.25 -3.03
CA PRO A 119 18.17 14.80 -2.86
C PRO A 119 19.12 13.88 -2.08
N ALA A 120 18.60 13.15 -1.09
CA ALA A 120 19.36 12.26 -0.21
C ALA A 120 19.85 10.96 -0.89
N LEU A 121 19.34 10.67 -2.10
CA LEU A 121 19.80 9.55 -2.92
C LEU A 121 21.11 9.86 -3.67
N HIS A 122 21.53 11.13 -3.72
CA HIS A 122 22.77 11.57 -4.38
C HIS A 122 22.89 11.20 -5.88
N VAL A 123 21.81 10.75 -6.51
CA VAL A 123 21.75 10.35 -7.92
C VAL A 123 20.42 10.78 -8.54
N SER A 124 20.45 11.19 -9.81
CA SER A 124 19.24 11.49 -10.57
C SER A 124 18.85 10.32 -11.48
N TRP A 125 17.58 10.26 -11.86
CA TRP A 125 16.99 9.18 -12.67
C TRP A 125 17.62 8.94 -14.05
N ASP A 126 18.36 9.92 -14.56
CA ASP A 126 18.93 10.00 -15.91
C ASP A 126 20.46 9.90 -15.87
N THR A 127 21.04 9.77 -14.67
CA THR A 127 22.49 9.75 -14.48
C THR A 127 23.10 8.44 -14.98
N ASN A 128 22.55 7.30 -14.56
CA ASN A 128 23.03 5.96 -14.93
C ASN A 128 21.99 4.88 -14.59
N ALA A 129 22.35 3.62 -14.82
CA ALA A 129 21.51 2.46 -14.54
C ALA A 129 21.07 2.37 -13.06
N TYR A 130 21.91 2.75 -12.10
CA TYR A 130 21.56 2.79 -10.68
C TYR A 130 20.51 3.87 -10.38
N GLY A 131 20.67 5.07 -10.94
CA GLY A 131 19.67 6.14 -10.75
C GLY A 131 18.33 5.86 -11.41
N SER A 132 18.33 5.10 -12.51
CA SER A 132 17.11 4.81 -13.30
C SER A 132 16.16 3.79 -12.67
N ILE A 133 16.58 3.05 -11.63
CA ILE A 133 15.83 1.99 -10.97
C ILE A 133 15.59 2.31 -9.49
#